data_AF-A0A0L8FZ32-F1
#
_entry.id   AF-A0A0L8FZ32-F1
#
_cell.length_a   1.000
_cell.length_b   1.000
_cell.length_c   1.000
_cell.angle_alpha   90.00
_cell.angle_beta   90.00
_cell.angle_gamma   90.00
#
_symmetry.space_group_name_H-M   'P 1'
#
loop_
_entity.id
_entity.type
_entity.pdbx_description
1 polymer ?
#
loop_
_entity_poly.entity_id
_entity_poly.type
_entity_poly.pdbx_seq_one_letter_code
_entity_poly.pdbx_strand_id
1 'polypeptide(L)'
;MVIVRDVKNGKVKGIDSGDIRSLNAIVSPNSWYQGCYSVKEISSSLSEWLSGNWNLLDCTQKCFLQGYTLAGMSNSSKCLCTNSTINLSEEQLSACDESCSVGLDFKCGGFSHGQPFVSLYESLGPYITSSSLVVVADHIVINRPVTLDTFAQLGKVYNSTD
;
A
#
# COMPACT_ATOMS: atom_id res chain seq x y z
N MET A 1 8.60 1.89 -13.43
CA MET A 1 9.54 1.87 -14.58
C MET A 1 9.42 0.52 -15.26
N VAL A 2 8.70 0.45 -16.38
CA VAL A 2 8.60 -0.77 -17.19
C VAL A 2 9.77 -0.75 -18.17
N ILE A 3 10.74 -1.66 -18.04
CA ILE A 3 11.85 -1.79 -18.97
C ILE A 3 11.49 -2.91 -19.96
N VAL A 4 10.91 -2.56 -21.11
CA VAL A 4 10.79 -3.49 -22.24
C VAL A 4 12.02 -3.31 -23.12
N ARG A 5 12.77 -4.39 -23.34
CA ARG A 5 13.93 -4.39 -24.25
C ARG A 5 13.48 -4.99 -25.57
N ASP A 6 13.34 -4.17 -26.62
CA ASP A 6 13.29 -4.68 -27.99
C ASP A 6 14.73 -5.00 -28.43
N VAL A 7 14.97 -6.25 -28.86
CA VAL A 7 16.28 -6.72 -29.34
C VAL A 7 16.18 -6.86 -30.85
N LYS A 8 16.66 -5.83 -31.58
CA LYS A 8 16.94 -5.95 -33.01
C LYS A 8 18.41 -5.73 -33.27
N ASN A 9 19.06 -6.71 -33.89
CA ASN A 9 20.48 -6.67 -34.27
C ASN A 9 21.42 -6.17 -33.15
N GLY A 10 21.16 -6.59 -31.90
CA GLY A 10 21.99 -6.24 -30.74
C GLY A 10 21.88 -4.80 -30.22
N LYS A 11 20.92 -3.98 -30.70
CA LYS A 11 20.68 -2.63 -30.18
C LYS A 11 19.31 -2.52 -29.47
N VAL A 12 19.32 -2.01 -28.25
CA VAL A 12 18.12 -1.73 -27.44
C VAL A 12 17.59 -0.34 -27.81
N LYS A 13 16.32 -0.23 -28.19
CA LYS A 13 15.64 1.06 -28.39
C LYS A 13 14.65 1.28 -27.25
N GLY A 14 14.72 2.43 -26.57
CA GLY A 14 13.83 2.77 -25.47
C GLY A 14 12.40 3.08 -25.94
N ILE A 15 11.41 2.87 -25.06
CA ILE A 15 10.03 3.31 -25.26
C ILE A 15 9.99 4.84 -25.07
N ASP A 16 9.23 5.54 -25.92
CA ASP A 16 9.00 6.98 -25.79
C ASP A 16 7.90 7.25 -24.75
N SER A 17 8.06 8.29 -23.93
CA SER A 17 7.22 8.55 -22.75
C SER A 17 5.73 8.80 -23.07
N GLY A 18 5.37 8.99 -24.35
CA GLY A 18 4.01 9.25 -24.80
C GLY A 18 3.06 8.04 -24.81
N ASP A 19 3.60 6.80 -24.77
CA ASP A 19 2.78 5.58 -24.87
C ASP A 19 2.36 5.01 -23.50
N ILE A 20 2.89 5.55 -22.40
CA ILE A 20 2.55 5.13 -21.04
C ILE A 20 1.43 6.02 -20.52
N ARG A 21 0.19 5.50 -20.53
CA ARG A 21 -0.91 6.14 -19.81
C ARG A 21 -0.79 5.84 -18.32
N SER A 22 -0.35 6.83 -17.54
CA SER A 22 -0.49 6.78 -16.09
C SER A 22 -1.98 6.89 -15.75
N LEU A 23 -2.59 5.79 -15.31
CA LEU A 23 -3.84 5.88 -14.56
C LEU A 23 -3.47 6.26 -13.12
N ASN A 24 -3.86 7.47 -12.72
CA ASN A 24 -3.92 7.81 -11.31
C ASN A 24 -5.05 6.98 -10.70
N ALA A 25 -4.72 5.81 -10.16
CA ALA A 25 -5.60 5.15 -9.22
C ALA A 25 -5.60 5.99 -7.94
N ILE A 26 -6.52 6.96 -7.86
CA ILE A 26 -6.75 7.73 -6.64
C ILE A 26 -7.46 6.79 -5.67
N VAL A 27 -6.69 6.11 -4.84
CA VAL A 27 -7.23 5.38 -3.70
C VAL A 27 -7.47 6.41 -2.61
N SER A 28 -8.74 6.60 -2.24
CA SER A 28 -9.11 7.47 -1.13
C SER A 28 -8.40 6.99 0.14
N PRO A 29 -7.74 7.88 0.91
CA PRO A 29 -7.24 7.59 2.25
C PRO A 29 -8.22 6.85 3.15
N ASN A 30 -9.51 7.11 2.96
CA ASN A 30 -10.57 6.54 3.78
C ASN A 30 -10.95 5.11 3.35
N SER A 31 -10.64 4.68 2.13
CA SER A 31 -11.18 3.42 1.60
C SER A 31 -10.66 2.16 2.31
N TRP A 32 -9.56 2.28 3.04
CA TRP A 32 -8.87 1.19 3.72
C TRP A 32 -8.46 1.55 5.15
N TYR A 33 -8.74 2.78 5.59
CA TYR A 33 -8.57 3.21 6.96
C TYR A 33 -9.67 2.61 7.85
N GLN A 34 -9.28 2.04 8.98
CA GLN A 34 -10.15 1.29 9.88
C GLN A 34 -10.46 2.04 11.18
N GLY A 35 -9.84 3.19 11.42
CA GLY A 35 -10.11 4.03 12.59
C GLY A 35 -8.88 4.36 13.42
N CYS A 36 -9.11 5.18 14.45
CA CYS A 36 -8.10 5.60 15.41
C CYS A 36 -8.30 4.83 16.72
N TYR A 37 -7.23 4.30 17.28
CA TYR A 37 -7.30 3.45 18.46
C TYR A 37 -6.22 3.75 19.49
N SER A 38 -6.56 3.74 20.78
CA SER A 38 -5.58 3.66 21.85
C SER A 38 -5.22 2.19 22.13
N VAL A 39 -3.95 1.94 22.46
CA VAL A 39 -3.45 0.61 22.82
C VAL A 39 -3.49 0.45 24.34
N LYS A 40 -4.37 -0.42 24.84
CA LYS A 40 -4.44 -0.73 26.28
C LYS A 40 -3.40 -1.77 26.67
N GLU A 41 -3.41 -2.90 25.97
CA GLU A 41 -2.47 -4.00 26.15
C GLU A 41 -2.18 -4.67 24.81
N ILE A 42 -0.95 -5.11 24.61
CA ILE A 42 -0.57 -5.91 23.44
C ILE A 42 -0.61 -7.37 23.83
N SER A 43 -1.47 -8.15 23.16
CA SER A 43 -1.43 -9.59 23.24
C SER A 43 -0.54 -10.13 22.13
N SER A 44 0.61 -10.73 22.47
CA SER A 44 1.56 -11.26 21.48
C SER A 44 0.96 -12.35 20.58
N SER A 45 -0.18 -12.94 20.94
CA SER A 45 -0.91 -13.90 20.09
C SER A 45 -1.74 -13.24 18.99
N LEU A 46 -2.04 -11.94 19.11
CA LEU A 46 -2.93 -11.21 18.19
C LEU A 46 -2.26 -10.01 17.54
N SER A 47 -1.26 -9.42 18.20
CA SER A 47 -0.66 -8.15 17.80
C SER A 47 0.84 -8.11 18.12
N GLU A 48 1.61 -7.44 17.27
CA GLU A 48 3.06 -7.29 17.42
C GLU A 48 3.51 -5.89 16.98
N TRP A 49 4.34 -5.24 17.81
CA TRP A 49 5.05 -4.03 17.40
C TRP A 49 6.32 -4.41 16.65
N LEU A 50 6.45 -3.95 15.40
CA LEU A 50 7.68 -4.14 14.65
C LEU A 50 8.77 -3.19 15.14
N SER A 51 9.98 -3.73 15.32
CA SER A 51 11.16 -2.92 15.58
C SER A 51 11.56 -2.09 14.36
N GLY A 52 12.13 -0.90 14.58
CA GLY A 52 12.59 0.00 13.52
C GLY A 52 11.65 1.19 13.27
N ASN A 53 11.90 1.89 12.16
CA ASN A 53 11.10 3.00 11.67
C ASN A 53 10.50 2.60 10.33
N TRP A 54 9.19 2.73 10.22
CA TRP A 54 8.42 2.29 9.06
C TRP A 54 7.66 3.47 8.50
N ASN A 55 7.43 3.49 7.18
CA ASN A 55 6.33 4.28 6.65
C ASN A 55 5.06 3.42 6.59
N LEU A 56 3.91 4.07 6.35
CA LEU A 56 2.62 3.38 6.30
C LEU A 56 2.60 2.22 5.30
N LEU A 57 3.14 2.42 4.10
CA LEU A 57 3.07 1.43 3.01
C LEU A 57 3.93 0.20 3.35
N ASP A 58 5.16 0.43 3.80
CA ASP A 58 6.06 -0.66 4.20
C ASP A 58 5.52 -1.41 5.43
N CYS A 59 4.92 -0.69 6.40
CA CYS A 59 4.31 -1.29 7.59
C CYS A 59 3.17 -2.25 7.21
N THR A 60 2.18 -1.75 6.47
CA THR A 60 1.01 -2.54 6.05
C THR A 60 1.40 -3.72 5.18
N GLN A 61 2.31 -3.53 4.21
CA GLN A 61 2.83 -4.63 3.40
C GLN A 61 3.55 -5.68 4.26
N LYS A 62 4.37 -5.24 5.22
CA LYS A 62 5.09 -6.16 6.12
C LYS A 62 4.13 -6.99 6.98
N CYS A 63 3.09 -6.36 7.55
CA CYS A 63 2.08 -7.04 8.33
C CYS A 63 1.29 -8.05 7.48
N PHE A 64 0.93 -7.69 6.26
CA PHE A 64 0.27 -8.60 5.32
C PHE A 64 1.12 -9.84 5.04
N LEU A 65 2.41 -9.66 4.75
CA LEU A 65 3.35 -10.77 4.51
C LEU A 65 3.55 -11.68 5.73
N GLN A 66 3.32 -11.16 6.94
CA GLN A 66 3.34 -11.92 8.19
C GLN A 66 1.98 -12.57 8.53
N GLY A 67 0.96 -12.38 7.70
CA GLY A 67 -0.36 -12.99 7.87
C GLY A 67 -1.29 -12.21 8.82
N TYR A 68 -0.95 -10.96 9.16
CA TYR A 68 -1.86 -10.08 9.88
C TYR A 68 -2.86 -9.43 8.92
N THR A 69 -4.10 -9.26 9.35
CA THR A 69 -5.16 -8.62 8.55
C THR A 69 -5.14 -7.10 8.64
N LEU A 70 -4.63 -6.55 9.74
CA LEU A 70 -4.54 -5.12 10.00
C LEU A 70 -3.10 -4.70 10.29
N ALA A 71 -2.82 -3.44 9.97
CA ALA A 71 -1.58 -2.78 10.34
C ALA A 71 -1.89 -1.38 10.88
N GLY A 72 -1.03 -0.91 11.77
CA GLY A 72 -1.24 0.29 12.55
C GLY A 72 -0.02 1.18 12.53
N MET A 73 -0.21 2.48 12.31
CA MET A 73 0.83 3.48 12.42
C MET A 73 0.65 4.30 13.70
N SER A 74 1.75 4.54 14.42
CA SER A 74 1.80 5.45 15.58
C SER A 74 3.08 6.28 15.56
N ASN A 75 3.03 7.51 16.06
CA ASN A 75 4.19 8.40 16.14
C ASN A 75 4.93 8.55 14.80
N SER A 76 4.17 8.70 13.71
CA SER A 76 4.62 8.72 12.30
C SER A 76 5.44 7.52 11.77
N SER A 77 5.87 6.58 12.62
CA SER A 77 6.95 5.64 12.28
C SER A 77 6.90 4.27 12.98
N LYS A 78 6.08 4.13 14.02
CA LYS A 78 5.90 2.85 14.74
C LYS A 78 4.84 2.02 14.04
N CYS A 79 5.16 0.76 13.80
CA CYS A 79 4.31 -0.17 13.09
C CYS A 79 3.77 -1.24 14.05
N LEU A 80 2.44 -1.35 14.12
CA LEU A 80 1.72 -2.39 14.85
C LEU A 80 1.07 -3.32 13.83
N CYS A 81 1.41 -4.61 13.85
CA CYS A 81 0.63 -5.61 13.12
C CYS A 81 -0.42 -6.21 14.05
N THR A 82 -1.66 -6.40 13.59
CA THR A 82 -2.70 -7.02 14.42
C THR A 82 -3.74 -7.78 13.61
N ASN A 83 -4.34 -8.80 14.20
CA ASN A 83 -5.48 -9.54 13.66
C ASN A 83 -6.81 -9.18 14.35
N SER A 84 -6.77 -8.30 15.35
CA SER A 84 -7.94 -7.97 16.15
C SER A 84 -7.84 -6.57 16.76
N THR A 85 -9.01 -5.97 17.01
CA THR A 85 -9.17 -4.73 17.78
C THR A 85 -9.61 -4.99 19.23
N ILE A 86 -9.70 -6.25 19.67
CA ILE A 86 -10.26 -6.61 20.99
C ILE A 86 -9.56 -5.96 22.18
N ASN A 87 -8.25 -5.72 22.08
CA ASN A 87 -7.43 -5.07 23.11
C ASN A 87 -7.11 -3.60 22.78
N LEU A 88 -7.79 -3.07 21.78
CA LEU A 88 -7.72 -1.68 21.36
C LEU A 88 -8.99 -0.98 21.82
N SER A 89 -8.94 0.34 21.91
CA SER A 89 -10.13 1.15 22.17
C SER A 89 -10.22 2.23 21.15
N GLU A 90 -11.39 2.33 20.51
CA GLU A 90 -11.62 3.32 19.48
C GLU A 90 -11.60 4.72 20.10
N GLU A 91 -10.97 5.65 19.41
CA GLU A 91 -10.72 7.02 19.85
C GLU A 91 -11.20 8.01 18.79
N GLN A 92 -11.27 9.29 19.17
CA GLN A 92 -11.56 10.35 18.21
C GLN A 92 -10.46 10.41 17.13
N LEU A 93 -10.87 10.67 15.88
CA LEU A 93 -9.96 10.77 14.74
C LEU A 93 -8.81 11.77 14.97
N SER A 94 -9.07 12.83 15.72
CA SER A 94 -8.10 13.86 16.08
C SER A 94 -6.94 13.35 16.93
N ALA A 95 -7.13 12.25 17.67
CA ALA A 95 -6.05 11.63 18.42
C ALA A 95 -5.01 10.95 17.51
N CYS A 96 -5.36 10.73 16.24
CA CYS A 96 -4.51 10.14 15.22
C CYS A 96 -4.15 11.10 14.07
N ASP A 97 -4.14 12.42 14.32
CA ASP A 97 -3.92 13.43 13.27
C ASP A 97 -2.44 13.63 12.86
N GLU A 98 -1.50 12.83 13.37
CA GLU A 98 -0.12 12.93 12.89
C GLU A 98 0.01 12.51 11.43
N SER A 99 0.71 13.32 10.64
CA SER A 99 0.92 13.04 9.24
C SER A 99 1.93 11.90 9.02
N CYS A 100 1.69 11.12 7.99
CA CYS A 100 2.64 10.11 7.52
C CYS A 100 3.82 10.73 6.77
N SER A 101 5.00 10.09 6.85
CA SER A 101 6.22 10.53 6.16
C SER A 101 6.17 10.40 4.63
N VAL A 102 5.18 9.70 4.08
CA VAL A 102 5.04 9.43 2.63
C VAL A 102 4.35 10.55 1.84
N GLY A 103 4.02 11.68 2.48
CA GLY A 103 3.46 12.85 1.78
C GLY A 103 2.07 12.64 1.19
N LEU A 104 1.37 11.59 1.63
CA LEU A 104 -0.03 11.32 1.34
C LEU A 104 -0.84 11.74 2.57
N ASP A 105 -2.08 12.22 2.38
CA ASP A 105 -3.01 12.66 3.45
C ASP A 105 -3.54 11.48 4.29
N PHE A 106 -2.63 10.62 4.74
CA PHE A 106 -2.88 9.52 5.63
C PHE A 106 -2.56 9.92 7.07
N LYS A 107 -3.28 9.28 7.99
CA LYS A 107 -3.13 9.42 9.43
C LYS A 107 -2.13 8.37 9.92
N CYS A 108 -1.11 8.79 10.66
CA CYS A 108 -0.07 7.91 11.17
C CYS A 108 -0.04 7.85 12.70
N GLY A 109 -1.23 7.89 13.29
CA GLY A 109 -1.47 7.76 14.72
C GLY A 109 -1.16 9.05 15.48
N GLY A 110 -0.77 8.88 16.73
CA GLY A 110 -0.53 10.00 17.65
C GLY A 110 0.14 9.55 18.93
N PHE A 111 0.61 10.51 19.72
CA PHE A 111 1.05 10.27 21.09
C PHE A 111 0.56 11.38 22.01
N SER A 112 -0.26 11.03 22.99
CA SER A 112 -0.74 11.99 24.00
C SER A 112 -0.90 11.31 25.36
N HIS A 113 -0.71 12.07 26.44
CA HIS A 113 -0.81 11.58 27.82
C HIS A 113 0.02 10.32 28.13
N GLY A 114 1.14 10.12 27.43
CA GLY A 114 1.99 8.95 27.62
C GLY A 114 1.48 7.67 26.94
N GLN A 115 0.46 7.77 26.10
CA GLN A 115 -0.17 6.64 25.41
C GLN A 115 -0.07 6.78 23.89
N PRO A 116 0.23 5.67 23.16
CA PRO A 116 0.21 5.67 21.71
C PRO A 116 -1.22 5.54 21.19
N PHE A 117 -1.55 6.42 20.24
CA PHE A 117 -2.70 6.31 19.35
C PHE A 117 -2.24 5.71 18.03
N VAL A 118 -3.03 4.78 17.50
CA VAL A 118 -2.73 3.97 16.34
C VAL A 118 -3.80 4.20 15.29
N SER A 119 -3.38 4.67 14.13
CA SER A 119 -4.19 4.65 12.91
C SER A 119 -4.16 3.26 12.30
N LEU A 120 -5.27 2.53 12.34
CA LEU A 120 -5.37 1.21 11.73
C LEU A 120 -5.76 1.27 10.25
N TYR A 121 -5.18 0.38 9.47
CA TYR A 121 -5.40 0.19 8.05
C TYR A 121 -5.50 -1.30 7.73
N GLU A 122 -6.21 -1.63 6.66
CA GLU A 122 -6.17 -2.97 6.11
C GLU A 122 -4.76 -3.28 5.59
N SER A 123 -4.17 -4.38 6.06
CA SER A 123 -2.81 -4.79 5.69
C SER A 123 -2.67 -5.07 4.19
N LEU A 124 -3.73 -5.60 3.56
CA LEU A 124 -3.79 -5.86 2.12
C LEU A 124 -3.58 -4.59 1.29
N GLY A 125 -3.88 -3.43 1.88
CA GLY A 125 -3.72 -2.11 1.32
C GLY A 125 -4.23 -1.93 -0.11
N PRO A 126 -3.98 -0.76 -0.71
CA PRO A 126 -4.22 -0.53 -2.13
C PRO A 126 -3.10 -1.10 -3.02
N TYR A 127 -2.54 -2.25 -2.65
CA TYR A 127 -1.40 -2.81 -3.36
C TYR A 127 -1.80 -3.51 -4.64
N ILE A 128 -0.97 -3.35 -5.67
CA ILE A 128 -0.95 -4.28 -6.81
C ILE A 128 -0.31 -5.57 -6.31
N THR A 129 -1.10 -6.63 -6.21
CA THR A 129 -0.65 -7.95 -5.73
C THR A 129 -0.09 -8.81 -6.86
N SER A 130 -0.55 -8.59 -8.09
CA SER A 130 0.02 -9.23 -9.27
C SER A 130 0.00 -8.29 -10.46
N SER A 131 0.97 -8.47 -11.36
CA SER A 131 0.95 -7.83 -12.66
C SER A 131 1.40 -8.83 -13.71
N SER A 132 0.80 -8.75 -14.89
CA SER A 132 1.19 -9.55 -16.04
C SER A 132 1.25 -8.68 -17.28
N LEU A 133 2.09 -9.10 -18.22
CA LEU A 133 2.24 -8.47 -19.52
C LEU A 133 2.03 -9.54 -20.58
N VAL A 134 1.10 -9.28 -21.49
CA VAL A 134 0.70 -10.18 -22.55
C VAL A 134 0.96 -9.51 -23.90
N VAL A 135 1.59 -10.24 -24.81
CA VAL A 135 1.76 -9.79 -26.19
C VAL A 135 0.50 -10.13 -26.97
N VAL A 136 -0.24 -9.13 -27.45
CA VAL A 136 -1.46 -9.34 -28.24
C VAL A 136 -1.11 -9.26 -29.72
N ALA A 137 -0.39 -10.27 -30.21
CA ALA A 137 -0.08 -10.38 -31.63
C ALA A 137 0.03 -11.85 -32.07
N ASP A 138 -0.71 -12.22 -33.12
CA ASP A 138 -0.63 -13.54 -33.74
C ASP A 138 0.69 -13.74 -34.52
N HIS A 139 1.31 -12.65 -34.98
CA HIS A 139 2.60 -12.66 -35.67
C HIS A 139 3.34 -11.32 -35.48
N ILE A 140 4.66 -11.38 -35.29
CA ILE A 140 5.51 -10.21 -35.12
C ILE A 140 6.13 -9.84 -36.47
N VAL A 141 5.77 -8.68 -37.02
CA VAL A 141 6.35 -8.17 -38.27
C VAL A 141 7.53 -7.25 -37.96
N ILE A 142 8.66 -7.49 -38.63
CA ILE A 142 9.84 -6.63 -38.51
C ILE A 142 9.44 -5.18 -38.83
N ASN A 143 9.77 -4.28 -37.92
CA ASN A 143 9.55 -2.82 -38.00
C ASN A 143 8.08 -2.38 -37.91
N ARG A 144 7.19 -3.24 -37.41
CA ARG A 144 5.85 -2.84 -36.99
C ARG A 144 5.77 -2.76 -35.45
N PRO A 145 5.01 -1.80 -34.91
CA PRO A 145 4.71 -1.78 -33.48
C PRO A 145 3.84 -2.99 -33.10
N VAL A 146 4.02 -3.48 -31.88
CA VAL A 146 3.25 -4.59 -31.28
C VAL A 146 2.56 -4.07 -30.04
N THR A 147 1.29 -4.43 -29.86
CA THR A 147 0.52 -4.06 -28.67
C THR A 147 0.85 -5.00 -27.52
N LEU A 148 1.11 -4.42 -26.35
CA LEU A 148 1.28 -5.15 -25.10
C LEU A 148 0.11 -4.80 -24.18
N ASP A 149 -0.62 -5.82 -23.74
CA ASP A 149 -1.64 -5.66 -22.71
C ASP A 149 -0.99 -5.88 -21.35
N THR A 150 -1.20 -4.93 -20.45
CA THR A 150 -0.77 -5.05 -19.06
C THR A 150 -1.97 -5.24 -18.17
N PHE A 151 -1.95 -6.29 -17.36
CA PHE A 151 -2.94 -6.53 -16.32
C PHE A 151 -2.29 -6.25 -14.96
N ALA A 152 -3.03 -5.59 -14.08
CA ALA A 152 -2.66 -5.43 -12.69
C ALA A 152 -3.86 -5.84 -11.82
N GLN A 153 -3.62 -6.68 -10.82
CA GLN A 153 -4.63 -7.05 -9.83
C GLN A 153 -4.34 -6.29 -8.55
N LEU A 154 -5.37 -5.67 -8.00
CA LEU A 154 -5.32 -5.08 -6.66
C LEU A 154 -5.64 -6.15 -5.61
N GLY A 155 -4.97 -6.10 -4.46
CA GLY A 155 -5.25 -6.99 -3.33
C GLY A 155 -6.66 -6.83 -2.79
N LYS A 156 -7.23 -5.64 -2.93
CA LYS A 156 -8.65 -5.35 -2.73
C LYS A 156 -9.06 -4.20 -3.67
N VAL A 157 -10.25 -4.30 -4.25
CA VAL A 157 -10.81 -3.22 -5.07
C VAL A 157 -11.39 -2.17 -4.14
N TYR A 158 -10.83 -0.97 -4.19
CA TYR A 158 -11.34 0.18 -3.47
C TYR A 158 -12.07 1.08 -4.46
N ASN A 159 -13.37 1.32 -4.24
CA ASN A 159 -14.12 2.26 -5.06
C ASN A 159 -13.61 3.68 -4.78
N SER A 160 -13.36 4.45 -5.83
CA SER A 160 -12.88 5.84 -5.73
C SER A 160 -14.01 6.84 -5.41
N THR A 161 -15.14 6.37 -4.89
CA THR A 161 -16.35 7.16 -4.69
C THR A 161 -16.72 7.14 -3.21
N ASP A 162 -15.95 7.85 -2.39
CA ASP A 162 -16.35 8.38 -1.08
C ASP A 162 -15.46 9.59 -0.75
#